data_AF-A0A4Q0YKT3-F1
#
_entry.id   AF-A0A4Q0YKT3-F1
#
_cell.length_a   1.000
_cell.length_b   1.000
_cell.length_c   1.000
_cell.angle_alpha   90.00
_cell.angle_beta   90.00
_cell.angle_gamma   90.00
#
_symmetry.space_group_name_H-M   'P 1'
#
loop_
_entity.id
_entity.type
_entity.pdbx_description
1 polymer ?
#
loop_
_entity_poly.entity_id
_entity_poly.type
_entity_poly.pdbx_seq_one_letter_code
_entity_poly.pdbx_strand_id
1 'polypeptide(L)'
;METLQSLLAEKNMKVRNAQIKRAFMPYTAPICVNGFEEQTIVVLLNLALLNANCKDYLNADTAREFLQSEDNINRSLTAISWFHTHNLKYPDCRVNKQKLLCLESSKYPNLVSHYSSSTELGWANNSNQYQYPLWLLSSFVWQGKVTSLFNFLIENDATWMPLLAKFGLTKKRASLIKKSLKEALSKSSFPDSVHPLSKRLRFPWKGEELTITPVVNHGFQTALERYFRSPECRFNTIRLLLPNSAAIGSLAGALGGNMRLLNYPLSVRPHSKRTLSSSREKTHRFFDDFAMVNKKTCGLLRRLSGESPLATPKKQMQVRRYQILALRRQIGVWLMH
;
A
#
# COMPACT_ATOMS: atom_id res chain seq x y z
N MET A 1 3.16 -22.40 0.00
CA MET A 1 2.48 -21.35 -0.76
C MET A 1 1.04 -21.81 -0.94
N GLU A 2 0.06 -21.00 -0.54
CA GLU A 2 -1.37 -21.34 -0.64
C GLU A 2 -1.78 -21.35 -2.13
N THR A 3 -2.59 -22.35 -2.52
CA THR A 3 -3.02 -22.53 -3.92
C THR A 3 -4.52 -22.34 -4.03
N LEU A 4 -5.00 -21.92 -5.21
CA LEU A 4 -6.43 -21.83 -5.46
C LEU A 4 -7.11 -23.20 -5.29
N GLN A 5 -6.45 -24.28 -5.73
CA GLN A 5 -6.93 -25.66 -5.57
C GLN A 5 -7.31 -25.99 -4.12
N SER A 6 -6.46 -25.64 -3.14
CA SER A 6 -6.75 -25.93 -1.73
C SER A 6 -7.97 -25.18 -1.22
N LEU A 7 -8.22 -23.97 -1.73
CA LEU A 7 -9.39 -23.17 -1.37
C LEU A 7 -10.68 -23.73 -2.00
N LEU A 8 -10.59 -24.23 -3.24
CA LEU A 8 -11.73 -24.84 -3.94
C LEU A 8 -12.19 -26.15 -3.30
N ALA A 9 -11.29 -26.88 -2.63
CA ALA A 9 -11.60 -28.14 -1.96
C ALA A 9 -12.46 -27.99 -0.69
N GLU A 10 -12.62 -26.77 -0.16
CA GLU A 10 -13.47 -26.51 1.01
C GLU A 10 -14.95 -26.76 0.68
N LYS A 11 -15.58 -27.67 1.43
CA LYS A 11 -16.98 -28.08 1.22
C LYS A 11 -17.98 -27.06 1.73
N ASN A 12 -17.63 -26.34 2.80
CA ASN A 12 -18.51 -25.33 3.36
C ASN A 12 -18.44 -24.04 2.53
N MET A 13 -19.49 -23.76 1.75
CA MET A 13 -19.57 -22.58 0.89
C MET A 13 -19.29 -21.25 1.61
N LYS A 14 -19.76 -21.08 2.85
CA LYS A 14 -19.54 -19.83 3.61
C LYS A 14 -18.06 -19.66 3.97
N VAL A 15 -17.43 -20.74 4.44
CA VAL A 15 -16.00 -20.74 4.79
C VAL A 15 -15.16 -20.57 3.53
N ARG A 16 -15.48 -21.31 2.47
CA ARG A 16 -14.83 -21.20 1.16
C ARG A 16 -14.87 -19.78 0.63
N ASN A 17 -16.04 -19.15 0.59
CA ASN A 17 -16.18 -17.78 0.09
C ASN A 17 -15.38 -16.77 0.92
N ALA A 18 -15.39 -16.92 2.24
CA ALA A 18 -14.59 -16.07 3.13
C ALA A 18 -13.07 -16.23 2.88
N GLN A 19 -12.60 -17.47 2.70
CA GLN A 19 -11.21 -17.76 2.42
C GLN A 19 -10.78 -17.26 1.04
N ILE A 20 -11.58 -17.53 0.00
CA ILE A 20 -11.35 -17.05 -1.38
C ILE A 20 -11.29 -15.53 -1.40
N LYS A 21 -12.28 -14.85 -0.81
CA LYS A 21 -12.28 -13.38 -0.73
C LYS A 21 -10.99 -12.87 -0.09
N ARG A 22 -10.63 -13.41 1.08
CA ARG A 22 -9.40 -13.03 1.79
C ARG A 22 -8.16 -13.26 0.93
N ALA A 23 -8.07 -14.37 0.21
CA ALA A 23 -6.91 -14.73 -0.60
C ALA A 23 -6.64 -13.73 -1.74
N PHE A 24 -7.68 -13.16 -2.35
CA PHE A 24 -7.57 -12.17 -3.42
C PHE A 24 -7.56 -10.71 -2.94
N MET A 25 -7.67 -10.46 -1.62
CA MET A 25 -7.55 -9.11 -1.07
C MET A 25 -6.10 -8.64 -1.03
N PRO A 26 -5.84 -7.32 -1.19
CA PRO A 26 -4.48 -6.80 -1.32
C PRO A 26 -3.58 -7.07 -0.11
N TYR A 27 -4.15 -7.20 1.09
CA TYR A 27 -3.39 -7.42 2.33
C TYR A 27 -2.93 -8.88 2.54
N THR A 28 -3.31 -9.81 1.66
CA THR A 28 -2.90 -11.22 1.72
C THR A 28 -1.79 -11.47 0.70
N ALA A 29 -0.90 -12.43 0.98
CA ALA A 29 0.11 -12.85 0.02
C ALA A 29 -0.57 -13.46 -1.23
N PRO A 30 -0.09 -13.16 -2.45
CA PRO A 30 -0.65 -13.72 -3.69
C PRO A 30 -0.64 -15.26 -3.69
N ILE A 31 -1.76 -15.87 -4.07
CA ILE A 31 -1.91 -17.34 -4.17
C ILE A 31 -1.54 -17.86 -5.55
N CYS A 32 -1.15 -19.14 -5.64
CA CYS A 32 -0.86 -19.79 -6.93
C CYS A 32 -2.16 -20.21 -7.63
N VAL A 33 -2.31 -19.88 -8.91
CA VAL A 33 -3.51 -20.19 -9.70
C VAL A 33 -3.26 -21.08 -10.92
N ASN A 34 -2.06 -21.66 -11.06
CA ASN A 34 -1.70 -22.52 -12.19
C ASN A 34 -2.70 -23.67 -12.37
N GLY A 35 -3.24 -23.84 -13.58
CA GLY A 35 -4.22 -24.89 -13.91
C GLY A 35 -5.66 -24.58 -13.45
N PHE A 36 -5.89 -23.41 -12.86
CA PHE A 36 -7.21 -22.93 -12.41
C PHE A 36 -7.48 -21.51 -12.94
N GLU A 37 -7.02 -21.21 -14.16
CA GLU A 37 -7.12 -19.90 -14.80
C GLU A 37 -8.59 -19.49 -14.99
N GLU A 38 -9.43 -20.41 -15.45
CA GLU A 38 -10.86 -20.18 -15.64
C GLU A 38 -11.57 -19.86 -14.30
N GLN A 39 -11.31 -20.65 -13.26
CA GLN A 39 -11.88 -20.42 -11.92
C GLN A 39 -11.39 -19.11 -11.31
N THR A 40 -10.15 -18.71 -11.62
CA THR A 40 -9.60 -17.42 -11.19
C THR A 40 -10.39 -16.26 -11.78
N ILE A 41 -10.73 -16.31 -13.08
CA ILE A 41 -11.58 -15.30 -13.71
C ILE A 41 -12.96 -15.26 -13.03
N VAL A 42 -13.59 -16.42 -12.83
CA VAL A 42 -14.90 -16.49 -12.17
C VAL A 42 -14.88 -15.81 -10.81
N VAL A 43 -13.89 -16.16 -9.97
CA VAL A 43 -13.71 -15.55 -8.64
C VAL A 43 -13.53 -14.05 -8.73
N LEU A 44 -12.60 -13.58 -9.58
CA LEU A 44 -12.27 -12.16 -9.67
C LEU A 44 -13.44 -11.30 -10.14
N LEU A 45 -14.19 -11.76 -11.14
CA LEU A 45 -15.38 -11.06 -11.63
C LEU A 45 -16.49 -11.03 -10.57
N ASN A 46 -16.70 -12.14 -9.87
CA ASN A 46 -17.68 -12.22 -8.80
C ASN A 46 -17.29 -11.38 -7.57
N LEU A 47 -16.00 -11.19 -7.28
CA LEU A 47 -15.52 -10.29 -6.24
C LEU A 47 -15.76 -8.80 -6.55
N ALA A 48 -15.88 -8.45 -7.83
CA ALA A 48 -16.18 -7.09 -8.27
C ALA A 48 -17.67 -6.75 -8.22
N LEU A 49 -18.54 -7.75 -8.04
CA LEU A 49 -19.97 -7.53 -7.78
C LEU A 49 -20.21 -7.06 -6.34
N LEU A 50 -21.24 -6.24 -6.16
CA LEU A 50 -21.75 -5.89 -4.84
C LEU A 50 -22.12 -7.18 -4.08
N ASN A 51 -21.77 -7.27 -2.80
CA ASN A 51 -21.97 -8.50 -2.00
C ASN A 51 -23.44 -8.98 -1.99
N ALA A 52 -24.40 -8.07 -2.17
CA ALA A 52 -25.83 -8.43 -2.29
C ALA A 52 -26.14 -9.30 -3.52
N ASN A 53 -25.32 -9.20 -4.56
CA ASN A 53 -25.55 -9.79 -5.88
C ASN A 53 -24.71 -11.05 -6.11
N CYS A 54 -23.85 -11.46 -5.17
CA CYS A 54 -23.02 -12.65 -5.32
C CYS A 54 -23.07 -13.54 -4.07
N LYS A 55 -23.79 -14.66 -4.18
CA LYS A 55 -23.91 -15.67 -3.11
C LYS A 55 -22.79 -16.70 -3.13
N ASP A 56 -22.24 -17.00 -4.31
CA ASP A 56 -21.14 -17.95 -4.51
C ASP A 56 -20.09 -17.36 -5.46
N TYR A 57 -18.84 -17.24 -4.98
CA TYR A 57 -17.76 -16.71 -5.80
C TYR A 57 -17.35 -17.65 -6.94
N LEU A 58 -17.82 -18.89 -6.95
CA LEU A 58 -17.58 -19.88 -8.01
C LEU A 58 -18.69 -19.95 -9.06
N ASN A 59 -19.71 -19.08 -9.00
CA ASN A 59 -20.78 -19.07 -9.98
C ASN A 59 -20.30 -18.47 -11.32
N ALA A 60 -20.19 -19.31 -12.35
CA ALA A 60 -19.71 -18.91 -13.67
C ALA A 60 -20.71 -18.04 -14.44
N ASP A 61 -22.01 -18.17 -14.18
CA ASP A 61 -23.05 -17.42 -14.87
C ASP A 61 -23.05 -15.95 -14.41
N THR A 62 -22.96 -15.72 -13.10
CA THR A 62 -22.83 -14.35 -12.56
C THR A 62 -21.55 -13.66 -13.02
N ALA A 63 -20.45 -14.43 -13.16
CA ALA A 63 -19.20 -13.91 -13.70
C ALA A 63 -19.35 -13.52 -15.19
N ARG A 64 -20.09 -14.30 -15.98
CA ARG A 64 -20.38 -13.99 -17.38
C ARG A 64 -21.25 -12.74 -17.51
N GLU A 65 -22.29 -12.63 -16.69
CA GLU A 65 -23.16 -11.44 -16.63
C GLU A 65 -22.37 -10.17 -16.30
N PHE A 66 -21.34 -10.27 -15.44
CA PHE A 66 -20.51 -9.11 -15.09
C PHE A 66 -19.89 -8.46 -16.33
N LEU A 67 -19.22 -9.25 -17.18
CA LEU A 67 -18.55 -8.73 -18.38
C LEU A 67 -19.51 -8.40 -19.53
N GLN A 68 -20.72 -8.98 -19.52
CA GLN A 68 -21.78 -8.69 -20.48
C GLN A 68 -22.50 -7.36 -20.17
N SER A 69 -22.59 -6.98 -18.89
CA SER A 69 -23.21 -5.74 -18.43
C SER A 69 -22.40 -4.50 -18.84
N GLU A 70 -23.06 -3.59 -19.56
CA GLU A 70 -22.46 -2.31 -19.95
C GLU A 70 -22.20 -1.39 -18.74
N ASP A 71 -23.08 -1.40 -17.73
CA ASP A 71 -22.89 -0.65 -16.48
C ASP A 71 -21.62 -1.09 -15.74
N ASN A 72 -21.39 -2.41 -15.61
CA ASN A 72 -20.19 -2.93 -14.93
C ASN A 72 -18.90 -2.54 -15.67
N ILE A 73 -18.93 -2.56 -17.01
CA ILE A 73 -17.80 -2.12 -17.84
C ILE A 73 -17.56 -0.62 -17.67
N ASN A 74 -18.60 0.21 -17.72
CA ASN A 74 -18.49 1.65 -17.53
C ASN A 74 -17.98 2.03 -16.13
N ARG A 75 -18.42 1.31 -15.10
CA ARG A 75 -17.90 1.47 -13.73
C ARG A 75 -16.45 1.03 -13.60
N SER A 76 -16.04 -0.04 -14.30
CA SER A 76 -14.64 -0.46 -14.36
C SER A 76 -13.76 0.58 -15.06
N LEU A 77 -14.21 1.15 -16.18
CA LEU A 77 -13.53 2.25 -16.87
C LEU A 77 -13.40 3.50 -15.99
N THR A 78 -14.48 3.84 -15.28
CA THR A 78 -14.44 4.93 -14.29
C THR A 78 -13.42 4.62 -13.20
N ALA A 79 -13.40 3.38 -12.68
CA ALA A 79 -12.46 2.98 -11.64
C ALA A 79 -10.99 3.07 -12.10
N ILE A 80 -10.68 2.70 -13.34
CA ILE A 80 -9.33 2.78 -13.93
C ILE A 80 -8.76 4.20 -13.84
N SER A 81 -9.60 5.23 -14.05
CA SER A 81 -9.16 6.63 -13.99
C SER A 81 -8.58 7.04 -12.62
N TRP A 82 -8.88 6.28 -11.56
CA TRP A 82 -8.47 6.51 -10.17
C TRP A 82 -7.41 5.53 -9.66
N PHE A 83 -6.76 4.79 -10.55
CA PHE A 83 -5.57 4.02 -10.20
C PHE A 83 -4.45 4.97 -9.75
N HIS A 84 -3.72 4.57 -8.70
CA HIS A 84 -2.67 5.40 -8.12
C HIS A 84 -1.48 4.56 -7.66
N THR A 85 -0.34 5.23 -7.57
CA THR A 85 0.87 4.69 -6.92
C THR A 85 0.96 5.16 -5.47
N HIS A 86 0.41 6.34 -5.17
CA HIS A 86 0.39 6.92 -3.83
C HIS A 86 -1.03 7.32 -3.46
N ASN A 87 -1.44 6.97 -2.24
CA ASN A 87 -2.79 7.26 -1.76
C ASN A 87 -2.84 8.64 -1.07
N LEU A 88 -3.36 9.65 -1.79
CA LEU A 88 -3.55 11.00 -1.27
C LEU A 88 -4.62 11.07 -0.16
N LYS A 89 -5.56 10.12 -0.13
CA LYS A 89 -6.63 10.04 0.88
C LYS A 89 -6.20 9.35 2.18
N TYR A 90 -4.96 8.84 2.27
CA TYR A 90 -4.49 8.22 3.50
C TYR A 90 -3.87 9.26 4.45
N PRO A 91 -4.30 9.37 5.71
CA PRO A 91 -5.40 8.65 6.36
C PRO A 91 -6.77 9.39 6.29
N ASP A 92 -6.85 10.58 5.69
CA ASP A 92 -8.07 11.39 5.64
C ASP A 92 -8.92 11.14 4.37
N CYS A 93 -10.03 10.43 4.53
CA CYS A 93 -10.96 10.09 3.45
C CYS A 93 -11.59 11.28 2.71
N ARG A 94 -11.50 12.49 3.26
CA ARG A 94 -12.11 13.71 2.70
C ARG A 94 -11.29 14.35 1.59
N VAL A 95 -9.97 14.09 1.54
CA VAL A 95 -9.14 14.48 0.39
C VAL A 95 -9.75 13.86 -0.86
N ASN A 96 -10.14 14.65 -1.85
CA ASN A 96 -10.90 14.13 -2.98
C ASN A 96 -10.45 14.77 -4.30
N LYS A 97 -10.94 14.22 -5.42
CA LYS A 97 -10.72 14.73 -6.79
C LYS A 97 -9.26 14.84 -7.22
N GLN A 98 -8.34 14.20 -6.49
CA GLN A 98 -6.91 14.22 -6.75
C GLN A 98 -6.39 12.79 -6.77
N LYS A 99 -5.43 12.53 -7.65
CA LYS A 99 -4.69 11.26 -7.71
C LYS A 99 -3.21 11.54 -7.89
N LEU A 100 -2.39 10.56 -7.51
CA LEU A 100 -0.96 10.63 -7.72
C LEU A 100 -0.44 9.32 -8.34
N LEU A 101 0.09 9.45 -9.55
CA LEU A 101 0.77 8.40 -10.29
C LEU A 101 2.21 8.85 -10.52
N CYS A 102 3.17 8.21 -9.84
CA CYS A 102 4.59 8.46 -10.02
C CYS A 102 5.20 7.19 -10.61
N LEU A 103 5.55 7.24 -11.90
CA LEU A 103 6.14 6.10 -12.63
C LEU A 103 7.67 6.10 -12.56
N GLU A 104 8.27 7.27 -12.36
CA GLU A 104 9.71 7.41 -12.20
C GLU A 104 10.10 7.20 -10.75
N SER A 105 11.26 6.59 -10.53
CA SER A 105 11.83 6.57 -9.19
C SER A 105 13.37 6.50 -9.25
N SER A 106 14.04 7.34 -8.46
CA SER A 106 15.49 7.31 -8.19
C SER A 106 15.88 6.33 -7.06
N LYS A 107 16.56 5.22 -7.38
CA LYS A 107 16.96 4.24 -6.35
C LYS A 107 18.01 4.82 -5.39
N TYR A 108 17.73 4.77 -4.09
CA TYR A 108 18.70 5.10 -3.05
C TYR A 108 19.12 3.83 -2.29
N PRO A 109 20.32 3.30 -2.51
CA PRO A 109 20.71 1.95 -2.05
C PRO A 109 20.71 1.76 -0.52
N ASN A 110 20.74 2.84 0.27
CA ASN A 110 20.83 2.78 1.73
C ASN A 110 19.53 3.11 2.47
N LEU A 111 18.41 3.29 1.76
CA LEU A 111 17.11 3.69 2.31
C LEU A 111 16.03 2.65 1.99
N VAL A 112 15.43 2.07 3.02
CA VAL A 112 14.18 1.31 2.85
C VAL A 112 13.10 2.30 2.46
N SER A 113 12.59 2.14 1.25
CA SER A 113 11.71 3.09 0.60
C SER A 113 10.86 2.34 -0.44
N HIS A 114 9.89 2.99 -1.08
CA HIS A 114 8.99 2.34 -2.04
C HIS A 114 9.70 1.57 -3.17
N TYR A 115 10.96 1.92 -3.43
CA TYR A 115 11.91 1.29 -4.32
C TYR A 115 12.25 -0.17 -4.01
N SER A 116 12.09 -0.59 -2.76
CA SER A 116 12.36 -1.96 -2.33
C SER A 116 11.15 -2.89 -2.48
N SER A 117 10.02 -2.39 -3.00
CA SER A 117 8.76 -3.14 -3.14
C SER A 117 8.26 -3.16 -4.59
N SER A 118 7.39 -4.13 -4.91
CA SER A 118 6.69 -4.21 -6.19
C SER A 118 5.89 -2.92 -6.45
N THR A 119 5.88 -2.47 -7.71
CA THR A 119 5.00 -1.43 -8.23
C THR A 119 3.56 -1.94 -8.31
N GLU A 120 2.94 -2.11 -7.14
CA GLU A 120 1.52 -2.43 -7.03
C GLU A 120 0.68 -1.15 -7.05
N LEU A 121 -0.29 -1.11 -7.96
CA LEU A 121 -1.25 -0.04 -8.07
C LEU A 121 -2.38 -0.21 -7.05
N GLY A 122 -2.79 0.90 -6.47
CA GLY A 122 -3.97 1.01 -5.62
C GLY A 122 -5.12 1.69 -6.33
N TRP A 123 -6.28 1.70 -5.66
CA TRP A 123 -7.44 2.47 -6.08
C TRP A 123 -7.98 3.29 -4.91
N ALA A 124 -8.31 4.56 -5.15
CA ALA A 124 -8.97 5.41 -4.16
C ALA A 124 -9.79 6.49 -4.86
N ASN A 125 -11.10 6.49 -4.62
CA ASN A 125 -11.98 7.59 -5.01
C ASN A 125 -13.19 7.70 -4.07
N ASN A 126 -14.11 6.74 -4.16
CA ASN A 126 -15.36 6.74 -3.39
C ASN A 126 -15.67 5.34 -2.81
N SER A 127 -16.52 5.26 -1.79
CA SER A 127 -16.87 3.98 -1.17
C SER A 127 -17.77 3.10 -2.05
N ASN A 128 -18.44 3.66 -3.06
CA ASN A 128 -19.44 2.94 -3.83
C ASN A 128 -18.82 2.11 -4.97
N GLN A 129 -17.60 2.46 -5.37
CA GLN A 129 -16.91 1.83 -6.50
C GLN A 129 -15.70 0.97 -6.10
N TYR A 130 -15.39 0.83 -4.81
CA TYR A 130 -14.14 0.19 -4.36
C TYR A 130 -13.98 -1.28 -4.76
N GLN A 131 -15.07 -1.97 -5.10
CA GLN A 131 -15.07 -3.39 -5.50
C GLN A 131 -14.77 -3.59 -6.99
N TYR A 132 -15.24 -2.69 -7.86
CA TYR A 132 -14.98 -2.76 -9.31
C TYR A 132 -13.51 -2.86 -9.70
N PRO A 133 -12.54 -2.20 -9.06
CA PRO A 133 -11.13 -2.38 -9.41
C PRO A 133 -10.56 -3.75 -9.01
N LEU A 134 -11.24 -4.54 -8.16
CA LEU A 134 -10.70 -5.81 -7.63
C LEU A 134 -10.40 -6.81 -8.75
N TRP A 135 -11.29 -6.99 -9.72
CA TRP A 135 -11.07 -7.96 -10.79
C TRP A 135 -9.83 -7.64 -11.63
N LEU A 136 -9.46 -6.36 -11.72
CA LEU A 136 -8.26 -5.89 -12.44
C LEU A 136 -7.01 -5.92 -11.55
N LEU A 137 -7.09 -5.40 -10.33
CA LEU A 137 -5.93 -5.13 -9.47
C LEU A 137 -5.56 -6.28 -8.54
N SER A 138 -6.47 -7.23 -8.25
CA SER A 138 -6.16 -8.35 -7.37
C SER A 138 -4.99 -9.16 -7.92
N SER A 139 -3.97 -9.31 -7.10
CA SER A 139 -2.72 -9.96 -7.47
C SER A 139 -2.74 -11.45 -7.14
N PHE A 140 -2.17 -12.26 -8.04
CA PHE A 140 -2.02 -13.71 -7.89
C PHE A 140 -0.71 -14.16 -8.54
N VAL A 141 -0.28 -15.39 -8.28
CA VAL A 141 0.91 -15.98 -8.91
C VAL A 141 0.49 -16.92 -10.03
N TRP A 142 0.99 -16.64 -11.22
CA TRP A 142 0.84 -17.50 -12.39
C TRP A 142 2.21 -17.73 -13.03
N GLN A 143 2.54 -18.99 -13.29
CA GLN A 143 3.84 -19.42 -13.84
C GLN A 143 5.04 -18.84 -13.08
N GLY A 144 4.94 -18.72 -11.75
CA GLY A 144 6.01 -18.22 -10.88
C GLY A 144 6.14 -16.70 -10.82
N LYS A 145 5.33 -15.94 -11.57
CA LYS A 145 5.32 -14.47 -11.55
C LYS A 145 4.08 -13.93 -10.82
N VAL A 146 4.27 -12.95 -9.94
CA VAL A 146 3.15 -12.17 -9.38
C VAL A 146 2.58 -11.26 -10.47
N THR A 147 1.29 -11.41 -10.75
CA THR A 147 0.59 -10.71 -11.83
C THR A 147 -0.88 -10.45 -11.45
N SER A 148 -1.65 -9.88 -12.38
CA SER A 148 -3.09 -9.63 -12.26
C SER A 148 -3.73 -9.59 -13.65
N LEU A 149 -5.07 -9.63 -13.73
CA LEU A 149 -5.79 -9.53 -15.02
C LEU A 149 -5.51 -8.20 -15.73
N PHE A 150 -5.23 -7.13 -14.97
CA PHE A 150 -4.75 -5.86 -15.51
C PHE A 150 -3.51 -6.03 -16.40
N ASN A 151 -2.49 -6.77 -15.95
CA ASN A 151 -1.25 -6.96 -16.73
C ASN A 151 -1.54 -7.71 -18.03
N PHE A 152 -2.33 -8.78 -17.95
CA PHE A 152 -2.67 -9.60 -19.12
C PHE A 152 -3.49 -8.83 -20.18
N LEU A 153 -4.36 -7.91 -19.76
CA LEU A 153 -5.09 -7.03 -20.70
C LEU A 153 -4.16 -6.06 -21.44
N ILE A 154 -3.15 -5.51 -20.76
CA ILE A 154 -2.16 -4.64 -21.39
C ILE A 154 -1.28 -5.43 -22.36
N GLU A 155 -0.76 -6.56 -21.90
CA GLU A 155 0.15 -7.44 -22.65
C GLU A 155 -0.56 -8.20 -23.78
N ASN A 156 -1.91 -8.28 -23.75
CA ASN A 156 -2.72 -9.09 -24.66
C ASN A 156 -2.29 -10.57 -24.64
N ASP A 157 -2.27 -11.13 -23.44
CA ASP A 157 -1.80 -12.49 -23.18
C ASP A 157 -2.60 -13.55 -23.96
N ALA A 158 -1.88 -14.52 -24.56
CA ALA A 158 -2.46 -15.54 -25.42
C ALA A 158 -3.34 -16.57 -24.68
N THR A 159 -3.14 -16.75 -23.37
CA THR A 159 -3.89 -17.69 -22.53
C THR A 159 -5.11 -17.01 -21.90
N TRP A 160 -4.93 -15.83 -21.31
CA TRP A 160 -5.97 -15.17 -20.53
C TRP A 160 -7.02 -14.45 -21.40
N MET A 161 -6.63 -13.92 -22.57
CA MET A 161 -7.55 -13.20 -23.44
C MET A 161 -8.67 -14.09 -24.02
N PRO A 162 -8.39 -15.31 -24.53
CA PRO A 162 -9.45 -16.24 -24.95
C PRO A 162 -10.40 -16.63 -23.81
N LEU A 163 -9.87 -16.83 -22.60
CA LEU A 163 -10.70 -17.15 -21.43
C LEU A 163 -11.63 -15.98 -21.07
N LEU A 164 -11.12 -14.75 -21.02
CA LEU A 164 -11.96 -13.57 -20.79
C LEU A 164 -13.04 -13.42 -21.88
N ALA A 165 -12.70 -13.74 -23.14
CA ALA A 165 -13.67 -13.74 -24.24
C ALA A 165 -14.78 -14.79 -24.03
N LYS A 166 -14.45 -15.98 -23.51
CA LYS A 166 -15.44 -17.02 -23.13
C LYS A 166 -16.44 -16.52 -22.06
N PHE A 167 -16.00 -15.61 -21.18
CA PHE A 167 -16.88 -14.95 -20.20
C PHE A 167 -17.58 -13.69 -20.72
N GLY A 168 -17.51 -13.39 -22.02
CA GLY A 168 -18.25 -12.30 -22.64
C GLY A 168 -17.49 -10.99 -22.79
N LEU A 169 -16.18 -10.96 -22.53
CA LEU A 169 -15.35 -9.80 -22.88
C LEU A 169 -15.16 -9.71 -24.40
N THR A 170 -16.00 -8.92 -25.06
CA THR A 170 -15.89 -8.71 -26.51
C THR A 170 -14.58 -7.99 -26.87
N LYS A 171 -14.05 -8.21 -28.09
CA LYS A 171 -12.85 -7.53 -28.59
C LYS A 171 -12.95 -6.01 -28.50
N LYS A 172 -14.14 -5.44 -28.76
CA LYS A 172 -14.43 -4.01 -28.63
C LYS A 172 -14.24 -3.52 -27.19
N ARG A 173 -14.80 -4.23 -26.21
CA ARG A 173 -14.68 -3.89 -24.78
C ARG A 173 -13.25 -4.07 -24.27
N ALA A 174 -12.58 -5.17 -24.65
CA ALA A 174 -11.18 -5.39 -24.32
C ALA A 174 -10.29 -4.25 -24.83
N SER A 175 -10.49 -3.82 -26.08
CA SER A 175 -9.75 -2.70 -26.68
C SER A 175 -10.01 -1.39 -25.92
N LEU A 176 -11.26 -1.11 -25.54
CA LEU A 176 -11.63 0.07 -24.77
C LEU A 176 -10.97 0.09 -23.38
N ILE A 177 -11.01 -1.02 -22.66
CA ILE A 177 -10.36 -1.16 -21.34
C ILE A 177 -8.85 -0.99 -21.50
N LYS A 178 -8.24 -1.67 -22.47
CA LYS A 178 -6.80 -1.58 -22.74
C LYS A 178 -6.38 -0.14 -23.06
N LYS A 179 -7.16 0.58 -23.87
CA LYS A 179 -6.94 1.99 -24.18
C LYS A 179 -6.98 2.84 -22.91
N SER A 180 -8.02 2.70 -22.10
CA SER A 180 -8.17 3.42 -20.83
C SER A 180 -7.02 3.14 -19.85
N LEU A 181 -6.59 1.87 -19.73
CA LEU A 181 -5.44 1.49 -18.91
C LEU A 181 -4.14 2.14 -19.39
N LYS A 182 -3.88 2.09 -20.71
CA LYS A 182 -2.69 2.71 -21.29
C LYS A 182 -2.69 4.22 -21.11
N GLU A 183 -3.82 4.88 -21.34
CA GLU A 183 -3.95 6.33 -21.14
C GLU A 183 -3.72 6.70 -19.67
N ALA A 184 -4.38 5.99 -18.75
CA ALA A 184 -4.28 6.23 -17.31
C ALA A 184 -2.87 6.03 -16.76
N LEU A 185 -2.04 5.20 -17.40
CA LEU A 185 -0.71 4.80 -16.93
C LEU A 185 0.45 5.24 -17.84
N SER A 186 0.19 6.01 -18.89
CA SER A 186 1.20 6.39 -19.87
C SER A 186 2.26 7.35 -19.32
N LYS A 187 1.89 8.20 -18.36
CA LYS A 187 2.75 9.26 -17.81
C LYS A 187 2.47 9.44 -16.33
N SER A 188 3.49 9.88 -15.60
CA SER A 188 3.28 10.36 -14.23
C SER A 188 2.23 11.46 -14.21
N SER A 189 1.35 11.42 -13.22
CA SER A 189 0.23 12.35 -13.04
C SER A 189 0.26 12.85 -11.61
N PHE A 190 0.39 14.17 -11.47
CA PHE A 190 0.39 14.88 -10.20
C PHE A 190 -0.80 15.83 -10.16
N PRO A 191 -1.37 16.11 -8.98
CA PRO A 191 -2.42 17.11 -8.87
C PRO A 191 -1.83 18.51 -9.06
N ASP A 192 -2.58 19.40 -9.71
CA ASP A 192 -2.16 20.79 -9.95
C ASP A 192 -2.08 21.62 -8.66
N SER A 193 -2.74 21.17 -7.60
CA SER A 193 -2.72 21.82 -6.29
C SER A 193 -2.74 20.79 -5.15
N VAL A 194 -2.23 21.18 -3.99
CA VAL A 194 -2.30 20.36 -2.78
C VAL A 194 -3.64 20.58 -2.10
N HIS A 195 -4.37 19.49 -1.79
CA HIS A 195 -5.64 19.59 -1.10
C HIS A 195 -5.48 20.27 0.29
N PRO A 196 -6.41 21.13 0.73
CA PRO A 196 -6.31 21.83 2.02
C PRO A 196 -6.16 20.92 3.25
N LEU A 197 -6.74 19.72 3.18
CA LEU A 197 -6.67 18.70 4.23
C LEU A 197 -5.39 17.84 4.18
N SER A 198 -4.56 17.99 3.15
CA SER A 198 -3.29 17.28 3.06
C SER A 198 -2.27 17.90 4.03
N LYS A 199 -1.46 17.03 4.65
CA LYS A 199 -0.39 17.45 5.55
C LYS A 199 0.66 18.25 4.78
N ARG A 200 1.14 19.34 5.38
CA ARG A 200 2.20 20.18 4.82
C ARG A 200 3.27 20.40 5.88
N LEU A 201 4.51 20.08 5.53
CA LEU A 201 5.68 20.27 6.37
C LEU A 201 6.54 21.36 5.72
N ARG A 202 7.02 22.31 6.52
CA ARG A 202 7.90 23.38 6.07
C ARG A 202 9.32 23.08 6.54
N PHE A 203 10.28 23.23 5.63
CA PHE A 203 11.69 23.01 5.88
C PHE A 203 12.50 24.20 5.34
N PRO A 204 13.52 24.68 6.06
CA PRO A 204 14.47 25.63 5.50
C PRO A 204 15.30 24.92 4.41
N TRP A 205 15.41 25.52 3.23
CA TRP A 205 16.17 24.98 2.11
C TRP A 205 16.82 26.09 1.29
N LYS A 206 18.15 26.12 1.22
CA LYS A 206 18.93 27.10 0.44
C LYS A 206 18.57 28.57 0.70
N GLY A 207 18.24 28.92 1.94
CA GLY A 207 17.85 30.29 2.32
C GLY A 207 16.37 30.62 2.11
N GLU A 208 15.58 29.69 1.59
CA GLU A 208 14.13 29.81 1.39
C GLU A 208 13.35 28.79 2.22
N GLU A 209 12.03 28.91 2.27
CA GLU A 209 11.14 27.90 2.85
C GLU A 209 10.63 26.93 1.78
N LEU A 210 10.94 25.64 1.96
CA LEU A 210 10.41 24.55 1.14
C LEU A 210 9.22 23.89 1.85
N THR A 211 8.07 23.82 1.17
CA THR A 211 6.90 23.09 1.65
C THR A 211 6.81 21.72 0.99
N ILE A 212 6.69 20.67 1.80
CA ILE A 212 6.59 19.27 1.36
C ILE A 212 5.30 18.66 1.88
N THR A 213 4.56 17.98 1.00
CA THR A 213 3.42 17.14 1.37
C THR A 213 3.82 15.66 1.28
N PRO A 214 4.03 14.98 2.42
CA PRO A 214 4.32 13.56 2.41
C PRO A 214 3.07 12.77 2.02
N VAL A 215 3.23 11.82 1.09
CA VAL A 215 2.17 10.95 0.58
C VAL A 215 2.55 9.49 0.76
N VAL A 216 1.56 8.64 1.03
CA VAL A 216 1.81 7.21 1.30
C VAL A 216 1.88 6.43 -0.01
N ASN A 217 2.99 5.72 -0.24
CA ASN A 217 3.12 4.80 -1.35
C ASN A 217 2.27 3.55 -1.11
N HIS A 218 1.40 3.22 -2.07
CA HIS A 218 0.45 2.13 -1.96
C HIS A 218 1.13 0.77 -1.94
N GLY A 219 2.00 0.47 -2.92
CA GLY A 219 2.68 -0.82 -3.01
C GLY A 219 3.50 -1.13 -1.76
N PHE A 220 4.22 -0.13 -1.24
CA PHE A 220 4.98 -0.27 0.01
C PHE A 220 4.06 -0.51 1.22
N GLN A 221 2.94 0.21 1.31
CA GLN A 221 1.95 0.02 2.37
C GLN A 221 1.33 -1.39 2.33
N THR A 222 0.98 -1.87 1.14
CA THR A 222 0.45 -3.22 0.92
C THR A 222 1.46 -4.29 1.28
N ALA A 223 2.73 -4.14 0.86
CA ALA A 223 3.81 -5.06 1.21
C ALA A 223 4.03 -5.15 2.74
N LEU A 224 4.00 -4.02 3.43
CA LEU A 224 4.08 -4.00 4.90
C LEU A 224 2.87 -4.69 5.55
N GLU A 225 1.65 -4.43 5.08
CA GLU A 225 0.45 -5.10 5.62
C GLU A 225 0.51 -6.63 5.44
N ARG A 226 0.94 -7.11 4.26
CA ARG A 226 1.17 -8.54 4.01
C ARG A 226 2.21 -9.10 4.96
N TYR A 227 3.37 -8.44 5.07
CA TYR A 227 4.43 -8.89 5.95
C TYR A 227 3.98 -8.91 7.42
N PHE A 228 3.33 -7.85 7.90
CA PHE A 228 2.85 -7.77 9.27
C PHE A 228 1.82 -8.85 9.61
N ARG A 229 1.08 -9.36 8.61
CA ARG A 229 0.06 -10.42 8.77
C ARG A 229 0.59 -11.82 8.51
N SER A 230 1.78 -11.94 7.94
CA SER A 230 2.46 -13.21 7.75
C SER A 230 2.84 -13.83 9.11
N PRO A 231 2.80 -15.17 9.25
CA PRO A 231 3.36 -15.86 10.40
C PRO A 231 4.87 -15.60 10.59
N GLU A 232 5.56 -15.13 9.55
CA GLU A 232 6.98 -14.80 9.59
C GLU A 232 7.28 -13.43 10.22
N CYS A 233 6.26 -12.61 10.49
CA CYS A 233 6.44 -11.28 11.07
C CYS A 233 7.11 -11.38 12.45
N ARG A 234 8.26 -10.72 12.60
CA ARG A 234 8.97 -10.60 13.89
C ARG A 234 8.81 -9.23 14.55
N PHE A 235 8.06 -8.32 13.93
CA PHE A 235 7.87 -6.97 14.46
C PHE A 235 6.68 -6.89 15.40
N ASN A 236 6.82 -6.09 16.45
CA ASN A 236 5.69 -5.67 17.25
C ASN A 236 4.83 -4.71 16.43
N THR A 237 3.51 -4.92 16.41
CA THR A 237 2.58 -4.09 15.66
C THR A 237 1.40 -3.66 16.52
N ILE A 238 0.88 -2.48 16.25
CA ILE A 238 -0.38 -1.97 16.82
C ILE A 238 -1.42 -1.85 15.72
N ARG A 239 -2.70 -1.82 16.10
CA ARG A 239 -3.80 -1.60 15.16
C ARG A 239 -4.15 -0.12 15.14
N LEU A 240 -4.21 0.45 13.94
CA LEU A 240 -4.82 1.75 13.68
C LEU A 240 -6.19 1.50 13.06
N LEU A 241 -7.25 1.94 13.74
CA LEU A 241 -8.61 1.91 13.20
C LEU A 241 -8.88 3.17 12.40
N LEU A 242 -9.14 3.01 11.11
CA LEU A 242 -9.51 4.10 10.21
C LEU A 242 -11.02 4.11 9.96
N PRO A 243 -11.75 5.17 10.37
CA PRO A 243 -13.17 5.30 10.03
C PRO A 243 -13.32 5.52 8.51
N ASN A 244 -14.48 5.15 7.96
CA ASN A 244 -14.81 5.33 6.53
C ASN A 244 -13.74 4.73 5.59
N SER A 245 -13.20 3.57 5.97
CA SER A 245 -12.05 2.95 5.32
C SER A 245 -12.21 2.67 3.82
N ALA A 246 -13.41 2.29 3.38
CA ALA A 246 -13.72 2.12 1.95
C ALA A 246 -13.60 3.43 1.15
N ALA A 247 -13.81 4.59 1.79
CA ALA A 247 -13.60 5.89 1.16
C ALA A 247 -12.11 6.29 1.15
N ILE A 248 -11.26 5.72 2.01
CA ILE A 248 -9.80 5.97 2.00
C ILE A 248 -9.13 5.28 0.81
N GLY A 249 -9.57 4.07 0.47
CA GLY A 249 -9.06 3.32 -0.68
C GLY A 249 -9.19 1.81 -0.53
N SER A 250 -8.82 1.08 -1.59
CA SER A 250 -9.03 -0.37 -1.70
C SER A 250 -8.38 -1.16 -0.55
N LEU A 251 -7.14 -0.84 -0.17
CA LEU A 251 -6.43 -1.53 0.92
C LEU A 251 -7.11 -1.33 2.28
N ALA A 252 -7.39 -0.08 2.65
CA ALA A 252 -8.04 0.24 3.92
C ALA A 252 -9.46 -0.36 3.97
N GLY A 253 -10.21 -0.27 2.87
CA GLY A 253 -11.55 -0.86 2.73
C GLY A 253 -11.54 -2.38 2.87
N ALA A 254 -10.60 -3.06 2.23
CA ALA A 254 -10.45 -4.52 2.32
C ALA A 254 -10.16 -4.98 3.77
N LEU A 255 -9.46 -4.17 4.56
CA LEU A 255 -9.14 -4.42 5.96
C LEU A 255 -10.24 -3.96 6.94
N GLY A 256 -11.34 -3.37 6.45
CA GLY A 256 -12.35 -2.75 7.31
C GLY A 256 -11.77 -1.64 8.18
N GLY A 257 -10.71 -0.97 7.72
CA GLY A 257 -10.00 0.08 8.45
C GLY A 257 -8.97 -0.41 9.47
N ASN A 258 -8.83 -1.72 9.69
CA ASN A 258 -7.90 -2.29 10.66
C ASN A 258 -6.47 -2.41 10.12
N MET A 259 -5.78 -1.28 9.96
CA MET A 259 -4.39 -1.23 9.50
C MET A 259 -3.43 -1.63 10.63
N ARG A 260 -2.31 -2.28 10.30
CA ARG A 260 -1.20 -2.57 11.21
C ARG A 260 -0.10 -1.54 11.05
N LEU A 261 0.36 -1.00 12.17
CA LEU A 261 1.52 -0.09 12.21
C LEU A 261 2.64 -0.72 13.05
N LEU A 262 3.87 -0.40 12.71
CA LEU A 262 5.03 -0.79 13.50
C LEU A 262 4.95 -0.13 14.89
N ASN A 263 4.96 -0.95 15.92
CA ASN A 263 4.98 -0.49 17.31
C ASN A 263 6.42 -0.49 17.82
N TYR A 264 7.01 0.69 17.90
CA TYR A 264 8.34 0.86 18.45
C TYR A 264 8.36 2.01 19.46
N PRO A 265 7.75 1.81 20.64
CA PRO A 265 7.72 2.84 21.66
C PRO A 265 9.16 3.12 22.09
N LEU A 266 9.47 4.40 22.32
CA LEU A 266 10.75 4.78 22.88
C LEU A 266 10.80 4.23 24.31
N SER A 267 11.85 3.47 24.65
CA SER A 267 12.07 2.97 26.03
C SER A 267 12.54 4.11 26.95
N VAL A 268 11.75 5.19 27.02
CA VAL A 268 12.01 6.31 27.93
C VAL A 268 11.52 5.88 29.30
N ARG A 269 12.45 5.78 30.25
CA ARG A 269 12.11 5.56 31.66
C ARG A 269 11.89 6.93 32.30
N PRO A 270 10.76 7.16 32.99
CA PRO A 270 10.57 8.39 33.75
C PRO A 270 11.69 8.50 34.80
N HIS A 271 12.34 9.64 34.85
CA HIS A 271 13.34 9.89 35.87
C HIS A 271 12.64 10.44 37.11
N SER A 272 12.56 9.64 38.17
CA SER A 272 11.79 9.94 39.40
C SER A 272 12.16 11.27 40.07
N LYS A 273 13.34 11.82 39.78
CA LYS A 273 13.86 13.07 40.36
C LYS A 273 13.85 14.28 39.42
N ARG A 274 13.40 14.13 38.17
CA ARG A 274 13.30 15.25 37.21
C ARG A 274 11.89 15.30 36.65
N THR A 275 11.16 16.34 37.03
CA THR A 275 9.88 16.67 36.42
C THR A 275 10.14 17.56 35.21
N LEU A 276 9.19 17.56 34.28
CA LEU A 276 9.25 18.47 33.13
C LEU A 276 9.34 19.93 33.62
N SER A 277 8.63 20.28 34.71
CA SER A 277 8.70 21.59 35.35
C SER A 277 10.08 21.93 35.92
N SER A 278 10.76 21.00 36.61
CA SER A 278 12.08 21.26 37.19
C SER A 278 13.21 21.32 36.16
N SER A 279 13.02 20.72 34.98
CA SER A 279 13.93 20.88 33.84
C SER A 279 13.71 22.23 33.11
N ARG A 280 12.43 22.64 32.98
CA ARG A 280 12.01 23.91 32.36
C ARG A 280 12.49 25.15 33.11
N GLU A 281 12.45 25.13 34.44
CA GLU A 281 12.92 26.25 35.29
C GLU A 281 14.42 26.55 35.12
N LYS A 282 15.23 25.58 34.66
CA LYS A 282 16.68 25.75 34.54
C LYS A 282 17.17 26.39 33.25
N THR A 283 16.39 26.34 32.16
CA THR A 283 16.96 26.65 30.83
C THR A 283 16.13 27.62 29.99
N HIS A 284 14.88 27.95 30.36
CA HIS A 284 13.95 28.78 29.57
C HIS A 284 13.78 28.36 28.10
N ARG A 285 14.29 27.19 27.71
CA ARG A 285 14.26 26.66 26.34
C ARG A 285 13.43 25.38 26.36
N PHE A 286 12.62 25.21 25.33
CA PHE A 286 11.73 24.04 25.18
C PHE A 286 12.47 22.80 24.68
N PHE A 287 13.69 22.97 24.17
CA PHE A 287 14.51 21.92 23.61
C PHE A 287 15.99 22.17 23.93
N ASP A 288 16.75 21.09 24.14
CA ASP A 288 18.21 21.17 24.23
C ASP A 288 18.82 21.14 22.83
N ASP A 289 18.95 22.30 22.20
CA ASP A 289 19.55 22.44 20.86
C ASP A 289 20.92 21.74 20.77
N PHE A 290 21.69 21.76 21.86
CA PHE A 290 23.00 21.12 21.94
C PHE A 290 22.92 19.59 21.80
N ALA A 291 21.83 18.95 22.24
CA ALA A 291 21.60 17.52 22.02
C ALA A 291 21.57 17.16 20.53
N MET A 292 21.10 18.07 19.67
CA MET A 292 21.02 17.86 18.23
C MET A 292 22.24 18.38 17.47
N VAL A 293 22.87 19.47 17.92
CA VAL A 293 24.03 20.09 17.23
C VAL A 293 25.39 19.62 17.73
N ASN A 294 25.46 18.79 18.78
CA ASN A 294 26.76 18.32 19.25
C ASN A 294 27.46 17.41 18.21
N LYS A 295 28.80 17.42 18.26
CA LYS A 295 29.67 16.66 17.35
C LYS A 295 29.35 15.16 17.30
N LYS A 296 28.86 14.58 18.41
CA LYS A 296 28.48 13.15 18.46
C LYS A 296 27.20 12.90 17.67
N THR A 297 26.17 13.74 17.83
CA THR A 297 24.90 13.64 17.11
C THR A 297 25.08 13.94 15.63
N CYS A 298 25.82 15.01 15.27
CA CYS A 298 26.18 15.27 13.88
C CYS A 298 26.97 14.10 13.26
N GLY A 299 27.94 13.53 13.98
CA GLY A 299 28.68 12.35 13.54
C GLY A 299 27.82 11.08 13.43
N LEU A 300 26.77 10.93 14.23
CA LEU A 300 25.78 9.84 14.09
C LEU A 300 24.93 10.04 12.83
N LEU A 301 24.42 11.25 12.60
CA LEU A 301 23.60 11.60 11.43
C LEU A 301 24.38 11.46 10.12
N ARG A 302 25.64 11.90 10.08
CA ARG A 302 26.58 11.69 8.97
C ARG A 302 26.79 10.21 8.63
N ARG A 303 26.99 9.38 9.65
CA ARG A 303 27.14 7.93 9.44
C ARG A 303 25.84 7.26 9.00
N LEU A 304 24.69 7.68 9.52
CA LEU A 304 23.37 7.17 9.12
C LEU A 304 22.97 7.61 7.71
N SER A 305 23.47 8.75 7.23
CA SER A 305 23.29 9.24 5.85
C SER A 305 24.26 8.63 4.84
N GLY A 306 25.26 7.85 5.32
CA GLY A 306 26.10 7.01 4.45
C GLY A 306 27.52 7.51 4.24
N GLU A 307 27.99 8.50 5.01
CA GLU A 307 29.34 9.10 4.86
C GLU A 307 30.50 8.14 5.26
N SER A 308 30.20 6.95 5.81
CA SER A 308 31.21 5.95 6.17
C SER A 308 30.68 4.52 6.05
N PRO A 309 30.65 3.94 4.83
CA PRO A 309 30.22 2.56 4.64
C PRO A 309 31.22 1.58 5.26
N LEU A 310 30.74 0.66 6.11
CA LEU A 310 31.56 -0.41 6.68
C LEU A 310 31.71 -1.57 5.68
N ALA A 311 32.81 -2.31 5.76
CA ALA A 311 33.19 -3.33 4.76
C ALA A 311 32.23 -4.54 4.64
N THR A 312 31.40 -4.85 5.64
CA THR A 312 30.49 -6.01 5.57
C THR A 312 29.04 -5.71 5.98
N PRO A 313 28.04 -6.29 5.29
CA PRO A 313 26.61 -6.05 5.55
C PRO A 313 26.15 -6.36 6.98
N LYS A 314 26.69 -7.43 7.60
CA LYS A 314 26.38 -7.80 8.99
C LYS A 314 26.86 -6.74 10.00
N LYS A 315 28.08 -6.23 9.83
CA LYS A 315 28.63 -5.15 10.67
C LYS A 315 27.88 -3.84 10.45
N GLN A 316 27.49 -3.54 9.21
CA GLN A 316 26.65 -2.37 8.90
C GLN A 316 25.30 -2.43 9.64
N MET A 317 24.61 -3.57 9.64
CA MET A 317 23.33 -3.72 10.35
C MET A 317 23.47 -3.52 11.86
N GLN A 318 24.49 -4.13 12.48
CA GLN A 318 24.72 -4.02 13.92
C GLN A 318 25.07 -2.57 14.33
N VAL A 319 25.95 -1.92 13.57
CA VAL A 319 26.35 -0.53 13.81
C VAL A 319 25.17 0.41 13.56
N ARG A 320 24.38 0.20 12.50
CA ARG A 320 23.19 1.02 12.22
C ARG A 320 22.15 0.89 13.32
N ARG A 321 21.94 -0.31 13.87
CA ARG A 321 21.05 -0.52 15.03
C ARG A 321 21.53 0.27 16.26
N TYR A 322 22.83 0.23 16.56
CA TYR A 322 23.41 1.02 17.65
C TYR A 322 23.29 2.52 17.40
N GLN A 323 23.55 2.99 16.18
CA GLN A 323 23.47 4.40 15.80
C GLN A 323 22.04 4.94 15.88
N ILE A 324 21.04 4.17 15.43
CA ILE A 324 19.62 4.52 15.56
C ILE A 324 19.22 4.59 17.05
N LEU A 325 19.67 3.64 17.88
CA LEU A 325 19.43 3.69 19.32
C LEU A 325 20.07 4.92 19.97
N ALA A 326 21.30 5.25 19.58
CA ALA A 326 22.00 6.43 20.07
C ALA A 326 21.30 7.73 19.62
N LEU A 327 20.90 7.84 18.35
CA LEU A 327 20.17 8.99 17.82
C LEU A 327 18.82 9.16 18.53
N ARG A 328 18.09 8.07 18.77
CA ARG A 328 16.83 8.12 19.53
C ARG A 328 17.02 8.59 20.96
N ARG A 329 18.11 8.21 21.62
CA ARG A 329 18.46 8.75 22.94
C ARG A 329 18.70 10.25 22.86
N GLN A 330 19.40 10.73 21.83
CA GLN A 330 19.65 12.18 21.63
C GLN A 330 18.36 12.95 21.33
N ILE A 331 17.47 12.41 20.50
CA ILE A 331 16.12 12.98 20.29
C ILE A 331 15.32 12.97 21.60
N GLY A 332 15.44 11.91 22.41
CA GLY A 332 14.84 11.87 23.74
C GLY A 332 15.37 12.96 24.66
N VAL A 333 16.69 13.21 24.66
CA VAL A 333 17.31 14.32 25.42
C VAL A 333 16.84 15.67 24.89
N TRP A 334 16.77 15.85 23.57
CA TRP A 334 16.27 17.06 22.92
C TRP A 334 14.83 17.38 23.35
N LEU A 335 13.96 16.37 23.47
CA LEU A 335 12.55 16.51 23.86
C LEU A 335 12.30 16.61 25.38
N MET A 336 13.28 16.23 26.22
CA MET A 336 13.11 16.09 27.69
C MET A 336 13.78 17.21 28.49
N HIS A 337 14.30 18.24 27.81
CA HIS A 337 14.98 19.36 28.46
C HIS A 337 14.04 20.48 28.86
#